data_AF-A0A6G3MFM1-F1
#
_entry.id   AF-A0A6G3MFM1-F1
#
_cell.length_a   1.000
_cell.length_b   1.000
_cell.length_c   1.000
_cell.angle_alpha   90.00
_cell.angle_beta   90.00
_cell.angle_gamma   90.00
#
_symmetry.space_group_name_H-M   'P 1'
#
loop_
_entity.id
_entity.type
_entity.pdbx_description
1 polymer ?
#
loop_
_entity_poly.entity_id
_entity_poly.type
_entity_poly.pdbx_seq_one_letter_code
_entity_poly.pdbx_strand_id
1 'polypeptide(L)'
;INQEVHDLEDRKKFKNVMHQWSPAGKVLITMIINHLPSPAVAQKYRMELLYEGPKDDEAAIAIKNCDPNGPLMMYVSKMFPTADKGRFYAFGRVFSGTIAGGQKVRILGPNYVHGKNKDMFEKPLQRVCVMIGNNPLSIPDVPCGNVCSLVGIDQYILKSGTITTSENAHNMRVMRFSVSPVVRVAVEPVNASDLPKLVEGLKRLSKSDPMVLCITEESGEHIIAGAGELHLEICLKDLEEDHAGIKIKKSNPVVTYRETVSEESNQTCLSKSPNKHNRLYMTAEPMPEGLAEDIDLGKIGPRDDPKTRGRFLHENYGMDLDEARKIWCFGPEGTGSNILTDCTKGVQYLNEIKDSIVAGFQWATKEGPLCDENMRGVRFCLHDVVLHADAIHRGGGQLIPTARRVLYASALTAEPRLVEPVY
;
A
#
# COMPACT_ATOMS: atom_id res chain seq x y z
N ILE A 1 6.26 55.06 1.89
CA ILE A 1 5.67 55.05 0.53
C ILE A 1 6.76 55.25 -0.53
N ASN A 2 7.45 56.40 -0.63
CA ASN A 2 8.43 56.62 -1.72
C ASN A 2 9.66 55.69 -1.71
N GLN A 3 10.16 55.26 -0.54
CA GLN A 3 11.30 54.33 -0.45
C GLN A 3 10.94 52.88 -0.84
N GLU A 4 9.82 52.35 -0.36
CA GLU A 4 9.38 50.98 -0.70
C GLU A 4 9.04 50.83 -2.19
N VAL A 5 8.47 51.87 -2.82
CA VAL A 5 8.22 51.85 -4.27
C VAL A 5 9.54 51.87 -5.05
N HIS A 6 10.54 52.64 -4.60
CA HIS A 6 11.86 52.67 -5.23
C HIS A 6 12.61 51.33 -5.08
N ASP A 7 12.55 50.71 -3.90
CA ASP A 7 13.14 49.39 -3.65
C ASP A 7 12.47 48.28 -4.50
N LEU A 8 11.16 48.38 -4.73
CA LEU A 8 10.43 47.46 -5.62
C LEU A 8 10.84 47.65 -7.09
N GLU A 9 11.07 48.89 -7.53
CA GLU A 9 11.57 49.16 -8.88
C GLU A 9 13.01 48.68 -9.07
N ASP A 10 13.87 48.86 -8.08
CA ASP A 10 15.27 48.44 -8.15
C ASP A 10 15.40 46.91 -8.10
N ARG A 11 14.55 46.22 -7.33
CA ARG A 11 14.42 44.74 -7.41
C ARG A 11 13.96 44.26 -8.79
N LYS A 12 13.00 44.95 -9.41
CA LYS A 12 12.55 44.61 -10.78
C LYS A 12 13.65 44.84 -11.81
N LYS A 13 14.38 45.96 -11.73
CA LYS A 13 15.53 46.26 -12.59
C LYS A 13 16.63 45.20 -12.43
N PHE A 14 16.99 44.87 -11.19
CA PHE A 14 17.96 43.82 -10.89
C PHE A 14 17.52 42.47 -11.48
N LYS A 15 16.26 42.07 -11.27
CA LYS A 15 15.72 40.84 -11.85
C LYS A 15 15.80 40.82 -13.38
N ASN A 16 15.50 41.93 -14.04
CA ASN A 16 15.58 42.04 -15.50
C ASN A 16 17.02 41.93 -16.01
N VAL A 17 17.97 42.59 -15.35
CA VAL A 17 19.41 42.48 -15.67
C VAL A 17 19.87 41.03 -15.49
N MET A 18 19.52 40.38 -14.39
CA MET A 18 19.92 38.99 -14.12
C MET A 18 19.27 38.00 -15.09
N HIS A 19 18.01 38.20 -15.50
CA HIS A 19 17.35 37.37 -16.50
C HIS A 19 18.04 37.45 -17.88
N GLN A 20 18.53 38.63 -18.26
CA GLN A 20 19.26 38.82 -19.51
C GLN A 20 20.70 38.30 -19.43
N TRP A 21 21.39 38.56 -18.32
CA TRP A 21 22.77 38.15 -18.13
C TRP A 21 22.89 36.63 -17.98
N SER A 22 22.05 36.02 -17.15
CA SER A 22 22.13 34.59 -16.83
C SER A 22 20.79 33.89 -17.09
N PRO A 23 20.48 33.56 -18.36
CA PRO A 23 19.30 32.79 -18.70
C PRO A 23 19.41 31.35 -18.18
N ALA A 24 18.89 31.12 -16.97
CA ALA A 24 18.95 29.84 -16.28
C ALA A 24 18.27 28.71 -17.08
N GLY A 25 17.25 29.01 -17.88
CA GLY A 25 16.50 28.02 -18.65
C GLY A 25 17.38 27.16 -19.56
N LYS A 26 18.32 27.77 -20.30
CA LYS A 26 19.20 27.02 -21.20
C LYS A 26 20.16 26.11 -20.44
N VAL A 27 20.74 26.62 -19.34
CA VAL A 27 21.68 25.88 -18.49
C VAL A 27 20.96 24.69 -17.84
N LEU A 28 19.80 24.92 -17.24
CA LEU A 28 19.01 23.89 -16.57
C LEU A 28 18.53 22.81 -17.54
N ILE A 29 18.02 23.19 -18.72
CA ILE A 29 17.58 22.22 -19.75
C ILE A 29 18.78 21.39 -20.23
N THR A 30 19.93 22.02 -20.47
CA THR A 30 21.14 21.30 -20.91
C THR A 30 21.62 20.33 -19.83
N MET A 31 21.61 20.76 -18.56
CA MET A 31 21.95 19.90 -17.42
C MET A 31 20.99 18.70 -17.33
N ILE A 32 19.68 18.93 -17.46
CA ILE A 32 18.66 17.87 -17.44
C ILE A 32 18.88 16.86 -18.57
N ILE A 33 19.10 17.34 -19.80
CA ILE A 33 19.32 16.48 -20.98
C ILE A 33 20.58 15.62 -20.81
N ASN A 34 21.65 16.18 -20.24
CA ASN A 34 22.92 15.49 -20.10
C ASN A 34 22.96 14.51 -18.92
N HIS A 35 22.25 14.80 -17.82
CA HIS A 35 22.33 14.00 -16.59
C HIS A 35 21.14 13.06 -16.36
N LEU A 36 19.95 13.37 -16.88
CA LEU A 36 18.78 12.50 -16.74
C LEU A 36 18.63 11.58 -17.96
N PRO A 37 18.51 10.25 -17.77
CA PRO A 37 18.40 9.32 -18.88
C PRO A 37 17.04 9.45 -19.56
N SER A 38 17.02 9.18 -20.87
CA SER A 38 15.78 9.07 -21.62
C SER A 38 14.95 7.85 -21.17
N PRO A 39 13.62 7.86 -21.39
CA PRO A 39 12.76 6.73 -21.04
C PRO A 39 13.23 5.39 -21.64
N ALA A 40 13.69 5.40 -22.89
CA ALA A 40 14.17 4.20 -23.58
C ALA A 40 15.45 3.61 -22.96
N VAL A 41 16.31 4.45 -22.36
CA VAL A 41 17.49 3.98 -21.61
C VAL A 41 17.08 3.54 -20.20
N ALA A 42 16.25 4.33 -19.53
CA ALA A 42 15.84 4.09 -18.14
C ALA A 42 15.01 2.82 -17.97
N GLN A 43 14.11 2.53 -18.90
CA GLN A 43 13.21 1.38 -18.79
C GLN A 43 13.95 0.03 -18.84
N LYS A 44 15.13 -0.05 -19.48
CA LYS A 44 15.90 -1.30 -19.58
C LYS A 44 16.27 -1.89 -18.22
N TYR A 45 16.68 -1.05 -17.27
CA TYR A 45 17.01 -1.47 -15.90
C TYR A 45 15.86 -1.26 -14.92
N ARG A 46 14.90 -0.36 -15.22
CA ARG A 46 13.74 -0.12 -14.35
C ARG A 46 12.62 -1.14 -14.52
N MET A 47 12.55 -1.86 -15.64
CA MET A 47 11.50 -2.86 -15.88
C MET A 47 11.39 -3.84 -14.71
N GLU A 48 12.52 -4.33 -14.21
CA GLU A 48 12.57 -5.29 -13.08
C GLU A 48 11.99 -4.73 -11.78
N LEU A 49 12.03 -3.41 -11.59
CA LEU A 49 11.50 -2.75 -10.41
C LEU A 49 10.02 -2.36 -10.59
N LEU A 50 9.60 -2.13 -11.83
CA LEU A 50 8.28 -1.63 -12.19
C LEU A 50 7.24 -2.74 -12.43
N TYR A 51 7.64 -3.89 -12.97
CA TYR A 51 6.72 -4.97 -13.35
C TYR A 51 6.84 -6.14 -12.37
N GLU A 52 5.71 -6.65 -11.85
CA GLU A 52 5.73 -7.79 -10.93
C GLU A 52 5.64 -9.16 -11.63
N GLY A 53 5.32 -9.17 -12.93
CA GLY A 53 5.20 -10.42 -13.69
C GLY A 53 6.55 -11.03 -14.11
N PRO A 54 6.50 -12.16 -14.83
CA PRO A 54 7.68 -12.79 -15.41
C PRO A 54 8.45 -11.82 -16.33
N LYS A 55 9.79 -11.85 -16.24
CA LYS A 55 10.66 -10.96 -17.03
C LYS A 55 10.65 -11.24 -18.53
N ASP A 56 10.21 -12.44 -18.92
CA ASP A 56 10.18 -12.92 -20.30
C ASP A 56 8.81 -12.73 -20.96
N ASP A 57 7.85 -12.13 -20.25
CA ASP A 57 6.51 -11.84 -20.77
C ASP A 57 6.56 -10.78 -21.88
N GLU A 58 5.62 -10.83 -22.81
CA GLU A 58 5.51 -9.88 -23.93
C GLU A 58 5.39 -8.45 -23.40
N ALA A 59 4.59 -8.25 -22.33
CA ALA A 59 4.45 -6.96 -21.67
C ALA A 59 5.76 -6.49 -21.03
N ALA A 60 6.55 -7.38 -20.43
CA ALA A 60 7.83 -7.05 -19.80
C ALA A 60 8.88 -6.66 -20.85
N ILE A 61 8.95 -7.40 -21.96
CA ILE A 61 9.86 -7.10 -23.09
C ILE A 61 9.48 -5.77 -23.73
N ALA A 62 8.19 -5.52 -23.93
CA ALA A 62 7.71 -4.27 -24.52
C ALA A 62 7.97 -3.06 -23.61
N ILE A 63 7.80 -3.20 -22.29
CA ILE A 63 8.24 -2.19 -21.31
C ILE A 63 9.75 -2.00 -21.37
N LYS A 64 10.55 -3.07 -21.46
CA LYS A 64 12.02 -2.96 -21.51
C LYS A 64 12.51 -2.19 -22.73
N ASN A 65 11.85 -2.37 -23.87
CA ASN A 65 12.22 -1.75 -25.15
C ASN A 65 11.58 -0.39 -25.39
N CYS A 66 10.62 0.05 -24.56
CA CYS A 66 9.82 1.25 -24.79
C CYS A 66 9.17 1.22 -26.20
N ASP A 67 8.54 0.11 -26.56
CA ASP A 67 7.99 -0.07 -27.92
C ASP A 67 6.62 0.60 -28.08
N PRO A 68 6.43 1.56 -29.00
CA PRO A 68 5.12 2.17 -29.26
C PRO A 68 4.08 1.21 -29.86
N ASN A 69 4.53 0.14 -30.52
CA ASN A 69 3.66 -0.85 -31.19
C ASN A 69 3.43 -2.11 -30.35
N GLY A 70 4.09 -2.22 -29.20
CA GLY A 70 3.91 -3.34 -28.28
C GLY A 70 2.58 -3.28 -27.53
N PRO A 71 2.29 -4.27 -26.66
CA PRO A 71 1.13 -4.23 -25.78
C PRO A 71 1.12 -2.95 -24.94
N LEU A 72 -0.06 -2.34 -24.81
CA LEU A 72 -0.25 -1.16 -24.00
C LEU A 72 0.03 -1.51 -22.54
N MET A 73 0.90 -0.75 -21.89
CA MET A 73 1.13 -0.80 -20.45
C MET A 73 1.23 0.62 -19.93
N MET A 74 0.27 1.03 -19.12
CA MET A 74 0.23 2.33 -18.47
C MET A 74 0.02 2.17 -16.98
N TYR A 75 0.70 2.97 -16.17
CA TYR A 75 0.48 3.02 -14.72
C TYR A 75 -0.18 4.34 -14.34
N VAL A 76 -1.35 4.27 -13.72
CA VAL A 76 -2.04 5.41 -13.12
C VAL A 76 -1.50 5.61 -11.71
N SER A 77 -0.96 6.81 -11.47
CA SER A 77 -0.28 7.17 -10.22
C SER A 77 -1.15 8.02 -9.30
N LYS A 78 -1.95 8.92 -9.87
CA LYS A 78 -2.76 9.88 -9.13
C LYS A 78 -4.02 10.21 -9.91
N MET A 79 -5.09 10.57 -9.20
CA MET A 79 -6.30 11.11 -9.78
C MET A 79 -6.35 12.62 -9.53
N PHE A 80 -6.64 13.41 -10.55
CA PHE A 80 -6.88 14.85 -10.42
C PHE A 80 -8.37 15.15 -10.48
N PRO A 81 -8.92 15.94 -9.54
CA PRO A 81 -10.30 16.38 -9.64
C PRO A 81 -10.47 17.28 -10.86
N THR A 82 -11.58 17.12 -11.59
CA THR A 82 -11.96 18.05 -12.65
C THR A 82 -12.68 19.27 -12.07
N ALA A 83 -12.69 20.40 -12.80
CA ALA A 83 -13.49 21.57 -12.44
C ALA A 83 -14.99 21.23 -12.33
N ASP A 84 -15.44 20.28 -13.15
CA ASP A 84 -16.77 19.69 -13.02
C ASP A 84 -16.80 18.77 -11.80
N LYS A 85 -17.50 19.18 -10.75
CA LYS A 85 -17.62 18.45 -9.48
C LYS A 85 -18.12 17.01 -9.73
N GLY A 86 -17.24 16.03 -9.55
CA GLY A 86 -17.61 14.61 -9.51
C GLY A 86 -16.91 13.69 -10.51
N ARG A 87 -16.04 14.21 -11.39
CA ARG A 87 -15.18 13.37 -12.24
C ARG A 87 -13.70 13.59 -11.92
N PHE A 88 -12.90 12.58 -12.20
CA PHE A 88 -11.45 12.65 -12.03
C PHE A 88 -10.73 12.30 -13.33
N TYR A 89 -9.63 13.01 -13.58
CA TYR A 89 -8.63 12.62 -14.55
C TYR A 89 -7.66 11.63 -13.91
N ALA A 90 -7.53 10.46 -14.50
CA ALA A 90 -6.53 9.49 -14.09
C ALA A 90 -5.19 9.82 -14.75
N PHE A 91 -4.23 10.26 -13.95
CA PHE A 91 -2.91 10.67 -14.43
C PHE A 91 -1.91 9.55 -14.29
N GLY A 92 -1.27 9.23 -15.41
CA GLY A 92 -0.35 8.13 -15.47
C GLY A 92 0.63 8.23 -16.60
N ARG A 93 1.56 7.30 -16.61
CA ARG A 93 2.60 7.20 -17.63
C ARG A 93 2.40 5.95 -18.48
N VAL A 94 2.47 6.12 -19.79
CA VAL A 94 2.52 5.01 -20.74
C VAL A 94 3.96 4.50 -20.80
N PHE A 95 4.17 3.24 -20.42
CA PHE A 95 5.49 2.59 -20.46
C PHE A 95 5.73 1.86 -21.78
N SER A 96 4.68 1.24 -22.33
CA SER A 96 4.71 0.50 -23.59
C SER A 96 3.39 0.70 -24.35
N GLY A 97 3.44 0.58 -25.67
CA GLY A 97 2.30 0.74 -26.56
C GLY A 97 1.85 2.18 -26.74
N THR A 98 0.70 2.34 -27.37
CA THR A 98 0.07 3.64 -27.64
C THR A 98 -1.37 3.61 -27.14
N ILE A 99 -1.78 4.63 -26.40
CA ILE A 99 -3.14 4.74 -25.85
C ILE A 99 -3.96 5.72 -26.68
N ALA A 100 -5.13 5.30 -27.14
CA ALA A 100 -6.01 6.11 -27.96
C ALA A 100 -7.42 6.22 -27.37
N GLY A 101 -8.10 7.33 -27.64
CA GLY A 101 -9.52 7.50 -27.32
C GLY A 101 -10.39 6.47 -28.05
N GLY A 102 -11.36 5.86 -27.36
CA GLY A 102 -12.24 4.82 -27.90
C GLY A 102 -11.67 3.40 -27.85
N GLN A 103 -10.38 3.23 -27.52
CA GLN A 103 -9.75 1.91 -27.40
C GLN A 103 -10.32 1.16 -26.20
N LYS A 104 -10.64 -0.13 -26.37
CA LYS A 104 -10.98 -1.03 -25.26
C LYS A 104 -9.72 -1.38 -24.50
N VAL A 105 -9.71 -1.09 -23.20
CA VAL A 105 -8.58 -1.38 -22.31
C VAL A 105 -9.04 -2.19 -21.11
N ARG A 106 -8.11 -2.98 -20.59
CA ARG A 106 -8.22 -3.67 -19.31
C ARG A 106 -7.64 -2.79 -18.22
N ILE A 107 -8.44 -2.56 -17.19
CA ILE A 107 -8.11 -1.80 -16.00
C ILE A 107 -7.88 -2.82 -14.88
N LEU A 108 -6.64 -2.89 -14.41
CA LEU A 108 -6.22 -3.76 -13.33
C LEU A 108 -6.08 -2.93 -12.06
N GLY A 109 -6.86 -3.27 -11.03
CA GLY A 109 -6.74 -2.67 -9.71
C GLY A 109 -5.48 -3.14 -8.98
N PRO A 110 -5.12 -2.50 -7.85
CA PRO A 110 -3.87 -2.78 -7.14
C PRO A 110 -3.80 -4.22 -6.59
N ASN A 111 -4.95 -4.86 -6.32
CA ASN A 111 -5.03 -6.21 -5.76
C ASN A 111 -5.25 -7.30 -6.81
N TYR A 112 -5.19 -6.96 -8.10
CA TYR A 112 -5.31 -7.92 -9.18
C TYR A 112 -4.15 -8.93 -9.14
N VAL A 113 -4.51 -10.22 -9.26
CA VAL A 113 -3.57 -11.33 -9.38
C VAL A 113 -3.89 -12.06 -10.67
N HIS A 114 -2.86 -12.31 -11.48
CA HIS A 114 -3.01 -12.99 -12.76
C HIS A 114 -3.77 -14.32 -12.60
N GLY A 115 -4.74 -14.56 -13.49
CA GLY A 115 -5.63 -15.72 -13.45
C GLY A 115 -6.89 -15.58 -12.58
N LYS A 116 -7.02 -14.52 -11.77
CA LYS A 116 -8.26 -14.21 -11.03
C LYS A 116 -8.98 -13.02 -11.67
N ASN A 117 -10.28 -13.14 -11.92
CA ASN A 117 -11.10 -12.04 -12.44
C ASN A 117 -11.49 -10.98 -11.40
N LYS A 118 -10.93 -11.05 -10.18
CA LYS A 118 -11.20 -10.09 -9.12
C LYS A 118 -10.35 -8.84 -9.37
N ASP A 119 -10.97 -7.66 -9.30
CA ASP A 119 -10.31 -6.35 -9.48
C ASP A 119 -9.81 -6.08 -10.92
N MET A 120 -10.51 -6.66 -11.91
CA MET A 120 -10.27 -6.47 -13.34
C MET A 120 -11.53 -5.94 -14.03
N PHE A 121 -11.40 -4.87 -14.82
CA PHE A 121 -12.51 -4.28 -15.57
C PHE A 121 -12.12 -3.99 -17.02
N GLU A 122 -12.99 -4.33 -17.96
CA GLU A 122 -12.81 -4.01 -19.38
C GLU A 122 -13.77 -2.90 -19.81
N LYS A 123 -13.20 -1.77 -20.23
CA LYS A 123 -13.98 -0.61 -20.66
C LYS A 123 -13.31 0.15 -21.80
N PRO A 124 -14.09 0.76 -22.71
CA PRO A 124 -13.55 1.69 -23.69
C PRO A 124 -13.12 3.00 -23.00
N LEU A 125 -11.94 3.50 -23.36
CA LEU A 125 -11.49 4.82 -22.95
C LEU A 125 -12.34 5.90 -23.62
N GLN A 126 -12.79 6.89 -22.86
CA GLN A 126 -13.58 7.98 -23.46
C GLN A 126 -12.66 8.94 -24.21
N ARG A 127 -11.69 9.53 -23.50
CA ARG A 127 -10.76 10.53 -24.03
C ARG A 127 -9.40 10.43 -23.35
N VAL A 128 -8.37 10.79 -24.10
CA VAL A 128 -7.00 10.99 -23.63
C VAL A 128 -6.68 12.49 -23.72
N CYS A 129 -6.05 13.01 -22.67
CA CYS A 129 -5.67 14.41 -22.57
C CYS A 129 -4.24 14.54 -22.05
N VAL A 130 -3.56 15.61 -22.43
CA VAL A 130 -2.31 16.07 -21.79
C VAL A 130 -2.63 17.33 -21.00
N MET A 131 -2.25 17.35 -19.73
CA MET A 131 -2.49 18.49 -18.85
C MET A 131 -1.37 19.53 -19.03
N ILE A 132 -1.73 20.75 -19.41
CA ILE A 132 -0.80 21.89 -19.45
C ILE A 132 -1.23 22.85 -18.33
N GLY A 133 -0.63 22.68 -17.16
CA GLY A 133 -1.11 23.32 -15.94
C GLY A 133 -2.53 22.85 -15.61
N ASN A 134 -3.47 23.80 -15.52
CA ASN A 134 -4.88 23.51 -15.23
C ASN A 134 -5.72 23.23 -16.49
N ASN A 135 -5.13 23.35 -17.68
CA ASN A 135 -5.87 23.23 -18.94
C ASN A 135 -5.68 21.84 -19.56
N PRO A 136 -6.75 21.03 -19.72
CA PRO A 136 -6.68 19.75 -20.40
C PRO A 136 -6.67 19.95 -21.93
N LEU A 137 -5.60 19.53 -22.60
CA LEU A 137 -5.53 19.45 -24.06
C LEU A 137 -5.88 18.04 -24.51
N SER A 138 -6.99 17.88 -25.24
CA SER A 138 -7.37 16.56 -25.78
C SER A 138 -6.49 16.18 -26.97
N ILE A 139 -5.97 14.96 -26.97
CA ILE A 139 -5.14 14.41 -28.05
C ILE A 139 -5.74 13.05 -28.46
N PRO A 140 -5.73 12.69 -29.76
CA PRO A 140 -6.26 11.40 -30.21
C PRO A 140 -5.53 10.20 -29.60
N ASP A 141 -4.19 10.25 -29.59
CA ASP A 141 -3.32 9.17 -29.14
C ASP A 141 -2.07 9.68 -28.40
N VAL A 142 -1.54 8.85 -27.50
CA VAL A 142 -0.31 9.14 -26.74
C VAL A 142 0.61 7.91 -26.78
N PRO A 143 1.83 8.02 -27.33
CA PRO A 143 2.77 6.90 -27.40
C PRO A 143 3.54 6.71 -26.09
N CYS A 144 4.19 5.54 -25.96
CA CYS A 144 5.02 5.17 -24.82
C CYS A 144 6.09 6.20 -24.46
N GLY A 145 6.45 6.25 -23.18
CA GLY A 145 7.40 7.19 -22.60
C GLY A 145 6.76 8.46 -22.06
N ASN A 146 5.57 8.83 -22.56
CA ASN A 146 4.84 10.04 -22.20
C ASN A 146 3.88 9.86 -21.02
N VAL A 147 3.48 10.99 -20.46
CA VAL A 147 2.52 11.09 -19.35
C VAL A 147 1.24 11.69 -19.88
N CYS A 148 0.09 11.09 -19.53
CA CYS A 148 -1.21 11.54 -19.97
C CYS A 148 -2.28 11.35 -18.88
N SER A 149 -3.37 12.07 -19.06
CA SER A 149 -4.58 11.99 -18.28
C SER A 149 -5.67 11.26 -19.06
N LEU A 150 -6.36 10.34 -18.39
CA LEU A 150 -7.46 9.57 -18.96
C LEU A 150 -8.79 9.97 -18.34
N VAL A 151 -9.83 9.92 -19.17
CA VAL A 151 -11.22 10.22 -18.77
C VAL A 151 -12.06 8.95 -18.84
N GLY A 152 -12.87 8.70 -17.80
CA GLY A 152 -13.85 7.62 -17.77
C GLY A 152 -13.40 6.33 -17.09
N ILE A 153 -12.23 6.34 -16.42
CA ILE A 153 -11.70 5.20 -15.67
C ILE A 153 -11.77 5.39 -14.14
N ASP A 154 -12.24 6.55 -13.70
CA ASP A 154 -12.33 7.00 -12.32
C ASP A 154 -13.32 6.20 -11.45
N GLN A 155 -14.26 5.50 -12.07
CA GLN A 155 -15.21 4.63 -11.37
C GLN A 155 -14.59 3.29 -10.95
N TYR A 156 -13.54 2.85 -11.64
CA TYR A 156 -12.96 1.51 -11.47
C TYR A 156 -11.65 1.53 -10.68
N ILE A 157 -10.90 2.63 -10.76
CA ILE A 157 -9.66 2.82 -10.01
C ILE A 157 -9.93 3.72 -8.80
N LEU A 158 -9.45 3.29 -7.63
CA LEU A 158 -9.44 4.11 -6.43
C LEU A 158 -8.22 5.05 -6.41
N LYS A 159 -7.02 4.52 -6.20
CA LYS A 159 -5.79 5.33 -6.05
C LYS A 159 -4.83 5.17 -7.22
N SER A 160 -4.45 3.93 -7.47
CA SER A 160 -3.51 3.54 -8.52
C SER A 160 -3.99 2.29 -9.21
N GLY A 161 -3.57 2.09 -10.44
CA GLY A 161 -3.91 0.91 -11.21
C GLY A 161 -3.05 0.77 -12.45
N THR A 162 -3.01 -0.43 -13.00
CA THR A 162 -2.32 -0.73 -14.25
C THR A 162 -3.35 -0.84 -15.37
N ILE A 163 -3.09 -0.21 -16.50
CA ILE A 163 -3.94 -0.26 -17.69
C ILE A 163 -3.19 -1.01 -18.78
N THR A 164 -3.85 -1.98 -19.40
CA THR A 164 -3.24 -2.82 -20.42
C THR A 164 -4.21 -3.25 -21.50
N THR A 165 -3.68 -3.64 -22.65
CA THR A 165 -4.43 -4.35 -23.70
C THR A 165 -4.14 -5.84 -23.74
N SER A 166 -3.05 -6.31 -23.12
CA SER A 166 -2.68 -7.72 -23.14
C SER A 166 -3.47 -8.52 -22.10
N GLU A 167 -3.88 -9.72 -22.46
CA GLU A 167 -4.61 -10.60 -21.55
C GLU A 167 -3.72 -11.25 -20.49
N ASN A 168 -2.45 -11.44 -20.84
CA ASN A 168 -1.45 -12.11 -20.01
C ASN A 168 -0.68 -11.15 -19.10
N ALA A 169 -0.99 -9.85 -19.15
CA ALA A 169 -0.32 -8.85 -18.36
C ALA A 169 -0.53 -9.03 -16.85
N HIS A 170 0.52 -8.73 -16.10
CA HIS A 170 0.54 -8.66 -14.65
C HIS A 170 0.50 -7.19 -14.19
N ASN A 171 0.26 -6.99 -12.90
CA ASN A 171 0.28 -5.67 -12.31
C ASN A 171 1.69 -5.06 -12.29
N MET A 172 1.74 -3.75 -12.47
CA MET A 172 2.91 -2.97 -12.09
C MET A 172 2.98 -2.80 -10.58
N ARG A 173 4.19 -2.67 -10.06
CA ARG A 173 4.45 -2.55 -8.62
C ARG A 173 3.75 -1.31 -8.06
N VAL A 174 2.89 -1.54 -7.08
CA VAL A 174 2.14 -0.47 -6.40
C VAL A 174 3.11 0.44 -5.65
N MET A 175 2.83 1.75 -5.64
CA MET A 175 3.65 2.72 -4.92
C MET A 175 3.69 2.38 -3.43
N ARG A 176 4.91 2.23 -2.90
CA ARG A 176 5.16 2.18 -1.46
C ARG A 176 5.50 3.58 -0.98
N PHE A 177 4.68 4.11 -0.08
CA PHE A 177 5.01 5.34 0.62
C PHE A 177 6.03 5.04 1.71
N SER A 178 7.08 5.86 1.80
CA SER A 178 8.08 5.73 2.87
C SER A 178 7.50 6.06 4.25
N VAL A 179 6.38 6.78 4.28
CA VAL A 179 5.71 7.24 5.51
C VAL A 179 4.31 6.66 5.56
N SER A 180 3.94 6.12 6.72
CA SER A 180 2.58 5.66 6.98
C SER A 180 1.72 6.80 7.55
N PRO A 181 0.44 6.89 7.20
CA PRO A 181 -0.46 7.87 7.80
C PRO A 181 -0.78 7.49 9.24
N VAL A 182 -0.16 8.19 10.20
CA VAL A 182 -0.25 7.86 11.64
C VAL A 182 -1.24 8.74 12.41
N VAL A 183 -1.45 9.98 11.95
CA VAL A 183 -2.34 10.94 12.61
C VAL A 183 -3.77 10.73 12.12
N ARG A 184 -4.66 10.39 13.05
CA ARG A 184 -6.09 10.11 12.79
C ARG A 184 -6.96 11.21 13.38
N VAL A 185 -8.01 11.58 12.65
CA VAL A 185 -9.11 12.43 13.14
C VAL A 185 -10.43 11.77 12.77
N ALA A 186 -11.32 11.66 13.74
CA ALA A 186 -12.70 11.28 13.50
C ALA A 186 -13.48 12.49 12.96
N VAL A 187 -14.27 12.25 11.91
CA VAL A 187 -15.08 13.26 11.24
C VAL A 187 -16.54 12.86 11.22
N GLU A 188 -17.40 13.81 11.56
CA GLU A 188 -18.85 13.66 11.52
C GLU A 188 -19.50 14.85 10.84
N PRO A 189 -20.62 14.69 10.12
CA PRO A 189 -21.33 15.83 9.58
C PRO A 189 -22.05 16.57 10.71
N VAL A 190 -22.08 17.91 10.68
CA VAL A 190 -22.86 18.68 11.66
C VAL A 190 -24.35 18.30 11.62
N ASN A 191 -24.86 18.06 10.40
CA ASN A 191 -26.21 17.60 10.14
C ASN A 191 -26.20 16.13 9.72
N ALA A 192 -26.93 15.27 10.43
CA ALA A 192 -27.01 13.84 10.11
C ALA A 192 -27.56 13.55 8.71
N SER A 193 -28.39 14.45 8.15
CA SER A 193 -28.93 14.32 6.79
C SER A 193 -27.87 14.40 5.69
N ASP A 194 -26.72 15.02 5.97
CA ASP A 194 -25.63 15.20 5.01
C ASP A 194 -24.61 14.05 5.03
N LEU A 195 -24.84 12.99 5.82
CA LEU A 195 -23.98 11.81 5.88
C LEU A 195 -23.68 11.18 4.51
N PRO A 196 -24.63 11.04 3.55
CA PRO A 196 -24.32 10.52 2.23
C PRO A 196 -23.32 11.38 1.45
N LYS A 197 -23.36 12.71 1.65
CA LYS A 197 -22.40 13.64 1.02
C LYS A 197 -21.02 13.51 1.65
N LEU A 198 -20.95 13.29 2.98
CA LEU A 198 -19.68 13.03 3.65
C LEU A 198 -19.02 11.75 3.13
N VAL A 199 -19.77 10.65 3.04
CA VAL A 199 -19.24 9.36 2.56
C VAL A 199 -18.75 9.48 1.11
N GLU A 200 -19.50 10.18 0.25
CA GLU A 200 -19.06 10.45 -1.12
C GLU A 200 -17.83 11.39 -1.16
N GLY A 201 -17.77 12.41 -0.31
CA GLY A 201 -16.62 13.28 -0.16
C GLY A 201 -15.36 12.54 0.31
N LEU A 202 -15.49 11.63 1.28
CA LEU A 202 -14.40 10.79 1.77
C LEU A 202 -13.86 9.87 0.68
N LYS A 203 -14.74 9.29 -0.14
CA LYS A 203 -14.33 8.51 -1.32
C LYS A 203 -13.54 9.38 -2.31
N ARG A 204 -13.96 10.62 -2.54
CA ARG A 204 -13.27 11.56 -3.43
C ARG A 204 -11.90 11.98 -2.89
N LEU A 205 -11.82 12.28 -1.59
CA LEU A 205 -10.57 12.61 -0.91
C LEU A 205 -9.56 11.46 -1.02
N SER A 206 -10.00 10.22 -0.76
CA SER A 206 -9.17 9.01 -0.89
C SER A 206 -8.66 8.75 -2.32
N LYS A 207 -9.39 9.23 -3.35
CA LYS A 207 -8.92 9.18 -4.75
C LYS A 207 -7.92 10.29 -5.08
N SER A 208 -8.15 11.48 -4.55
CA SER A 208 -7.32 12.68 -4.80
C SER A 208 -5.95 12.55 -4.16
N ASP A 209 -5.90 12.13 -2.89
CA ASP A 209 -4.67 11.96 -2.14
C ASP A 209 -4.37 10.46 -1.93
N PRO A 210 -3.25 9.94 -2.46
CA PRO A 210 -2.94 8.54 -2.33
C PRO A 210 -2.45 8.14 -0.92
N MET A 211 -1.97 9.08 -0.11
CA MET A 211 -1.49 8.84 1.26
C MET A 211 -2.63 8.84 2.29
N VAL A 212 -3.71 9.56 2.06
CA VAL A 212 -4.85 9.60 2.99
C VAL A 212 -5.54 8.25 3.05
N LEU A 213 -5.84 7.78 4.26
CA LEU A 213 -6.71 6.61 4.48
C LEU A 213 -8.01 7.08 5.11
N CYS A 214 -9.11 6.84 4.41
CA CYS A 214 -10.46 7.03 4.94
C CYS A 214 -10.99 5.65 5.36
N ILE A 215 -11.23 5.47 6.65
CA ILE A 215 -11.70 4.22 7.25
C ILE A 215 -13.06 4.51 7.90
N THR A 216 -14.01 3.60 7.73
CA THR A 216 -15.25 3.63 8.51
C THR A 216 -15.17 2.48 9.50
N GLU A 217 -15.20 2.80 10.79
CA GLU A 217 -15.18 1.80 11.85
C GLU A 217 -16.55 1.16 12.07
N GLU A 218 -16.58 0.01 12.76
CA GLU A 218 -17.82 -0.68 13.12
C GLU A 218 -18.70 0.14 14.08
N SER A 219 -18.09 1.06 14.84
CA SER A 219 -18.77 2.07 15.67
C SER A 219 -19.65 3.03 14.84
N GLY A 220 -19.43 3.09 13.52
CA GLY A 220 -20.06 4.06 12.62
C GLY A 220 -19.26 5.37 12.49
N GLU A 221 -18.12 5.50 13.18
CA GLU A 221 -17.25 6.66 13.06
C GLU A 221 -16.47 6.63 11.73
N HIS A 222 -16.31 7.80 11.12
CA HIS A 222 -15.48 7.97 9.93
C HIS A 222 -14.14 8.58 10.34
N ILE A 223 -13.06 7.86 10.08
CA ILE A 223 -11.71 8.26 10.43
C ILE A 223 -10.94 8.63 9.17
N ILE A 224 -10.26 9.77 9.23
CA ILE A 224 -9.28 10.20 8.24
C ILE A 224 -7.89 10.10 8.87
N ALA A 225 -7.03 9.28 8.27
CA ALA A 225 -5.63 9.18 8.65
C ALA A 225 -4.74 9.89 7.62
N GLY A 226 -3.83 10.75 8.11
CA GLY A 226 -2.85 11.48 7.31
C GLY A 226 -1.42 11.28 7.83
N ALA A 227 -0.44 11.64 6.99
CA ALA A 227 0.98 11.56 7.35
C ALA A 227 1.40 12.50 8.50
N GLY A 228 0.72 13.64 8.66
CA GLY A 228 1.02 14.63 9.69
C GLY A 228 -0.09 15.67 9.82
N GLU A 229 0.05 16.58 10.77
CA GLU A 229 -1.00 17.55 11.14
C GLU A 229 -1.35 18.51 9.99
N LEU A 230 -0.34 19.13 9.37
CA LEU A 230 -0.56 20.06 8.26
C LEU A 230 -1.24 19.39 7.06
N HIS A 231 -0.83 18.16 6.75
CA HIS A 231 -1.44 17.38 5.69
C HIS A 231 -2.91 17.12 6.00
N LEU A 232 -3.22 16.72 7.23
CA LEU A 232 -4.59 16.46 7.66
C LEU A 232 -5.45 17.73 7.66
N GLU A 233 -4.90 18.88 8.06
CA GLU A 233 -5.60 20.16 8.02
C GLU A 233 -6.01 20.54 6.59
N ILE A 234 -5.12 20.38 5.62
CA ILE A 234 -5.42 20.61 4.20
C ILE A 234 -6.48 19.61 3.72
N CYS A 235 -6.34 18.32 4.03
CA CYS A 235 -7.33 17.31 3.63
C CYS A 235 -8.71 17.56 4.22
N LEU A 236 -8.81 18.02 5.47
CA LEU A 236 -10.07 18.39 6.11
C LEU A 236 -10.69 19.61 5.44
N LYS A 237 -9.86 20.61 5.09
CA LYS A 237 -10.32 21.79 4.35
C LYS A 237 -10.83 21.43 2.96
N ASP A 238 -10.10 20.60 2.22
CA ASP A 238 -10.51 20.10 0.89
C ASP A 238 -11.81 19.28 0.97
N LEU A 239 -11.99 18.53 2.07
CA LEU A 239 -13.24 17.80 2.32
C LEU A 239 -14.42 18.74 2.56
N GLU A 240 -14.24 19.77 3.39
CA GLU A 240 -15.27 20.77 3.71
C GLU A 240 -15.64 21.64 2.50
N GLU A 241 -14.66 22.14 1.75
CA GLU A 241 -14.85 23.14 0.70
C GLU A 241 -15.12 22.51 -0.67
N ASP A 242 -14.32 21.54 -1.10
CA ASP A 242 -14.27 21.08 -2.49
C ASP A 242 -14.98 19.75 -2.73
N HIS A 243 -14.81 18.77 -1.83
CA HIS A 243 -15.29 17.41 -2.05
C HIS A 243 -16.73 17.19 -1.57
N ALA A 244 -17.00 17.43 -0.28
CA ALA A 244 -18.31 17.24 0.32
C ALA A 244 -19.14 18.53 0.31
N GLY A 245 -18.50 19.69 0.48
CA GLY A 245 -19.20 20.99 0.51
C GLY A 245 -20.11 21.15 1.73
N ILE A 246 -19.73 20.55 2.86
CA ILE A 246 -20.52 20.52 4.10
C ILE A 246 -19.64 20.89 5.29
N LYS A 247 -20.26 21.42 6.34
CA LYS A 247 -19.58 21.62 7.62
C LYS A 247 -19.44 20.29 8.35
N ILE A 248 -18.21 19.94 8.75
CA ILE A 248 -17.90 18.75 9.52
C ILE A 248 -17.49 19.13 10.95
N LYS A 249 -17.74 18.22 11.89
CA LYS A 249 -17.16 18.23 13.23
C LYS A 249 -15.93 17.34 13.18
N LYS A 250 -14.83 17.85 13.72
CA LYS A 250 -13.54 17.15 13.78
C LYS A 250 -13.18 16.86 15.24
N SER A 251 -12.74 15.64 15.51
CA SER A 251 -12.13 15.30 16.80
C SER A 251 -10.73 15.91 16.93
N ASN A 252 -10.16 15.81 18.13
CA ASN A 252 -8.73 16.06 18.29
C ASN A 252 -7.93 14.99 17.51
N PRO A 253 -6.77 15.35 16.93
CA PRO A 253 -5.89 14.40 16.28
C PRO A 253 -5.35 13.42 17.33
N VAL A 254 -5.45 12.12 17.01
CA VAL A 254 -4.91 11.03 17.83
C VAL A 254 -3.95 10.22 16.98
N VAL A 255 -2.87 9.72 17.58
CA VAL A 255 -1.91 8.86 16.89
C VAL A 255 -2.32 7.39 16.98
N THR A 256 -2.03 6.65 15.91
CA THR A 256 -2.18 5.19 15.91
C THR A 256 -1.08 4.54 16.74
N TYR A 257 -1.45 3.80 17.77
CA TYR A 257 -0.49 2.94 18.48
C TYR A 257 -0.29 1.62 17.72
N ARG A 258 0.84 0.97 17.99
CA ARG A 258 1.07 -0.43 17.60
C ARG A 258 1.22 -1.27 18.86
N GLU A 259 0.96 -2.56 18.73
CA GLU A 259 1.09 -3.49 19.86
C GLU A 259 2.35 -4.34 19.73
N THR A 260 3.14 -4.45 20.80
CA THR A 260 4.32 -5.32 20.87
C THR A 260 4.30 -6.15 22.14
N VAL A 261 5.21 -7.11 22.25
CA VAL A 261 5.51 -7.85 23.48
C VAL A 261 6.89 -7.44 23.99
N SER A 262 7.10 -7.50 25.31
CA SER A 262 8.36 -7.10 25.94
C SER A 262 9.24 -8.30 26.33
N GLU A 263 8.62 -9.40 26.73
CA GLU A 263 9.32 -10.59 27.25
C GLU A 263 8.84 -11.85 26.52
N GLU A 264 9.57 -12.96 26.67
CA GLU A 264 9.07 -14.26 26.22
C GLU A 264 7.85 -14.67 27.06
N SER A 265 6.85 -15.25 26.40
CA SER A 265 5.66 -15.79 27.05
C SER A 265 6.03 -16.75 28.19
N ASN A 266 5.54 -16.44 29.39
CA ASN A 266 5.87 -17.18 30.61
C ASN A 266 5.35 -18.64 30.62
N GLN A 267 4.42 -18.99 29.74
CA GLN A 267 3.83 -20.32 29.65
C GLN A 267 3.42 -20.64 28.21
N THR A 268 3.48 -21.90 27.83
CA THR A 268 2.95 -22.32 26.53
C THR A 268 1.42 -22.26 26.54
N CYS A 269 0.86 -21.31 25.80
CA CYS A 269 -0.57 -21.08 25.73
C CYS A 269 -1.27 -22.14 24.87
N LEU A 270 -2.45 -22.58 25.30
CA LEU A 270 -3.26 -23.55 24.57
C LEU A 270 -4.62 -22.96 24.16
N SER A 271 -5.06 -23.29 22.96
CA SER A 271 -6.44 -23.05 22.52
C SER A 271 -7.05 -24.31 21.94
N LYS A 272 -8.34 -24.53 22.24
CA LYS A 272 -9.11 -25.69 21.78
C LYS A 272 -10.14 -25.22 20.76
N SER A 273 -10.30 -26.00 19.69
CA SER A 273 -11.37 -25.77 18.74
C SER A 273 -12.75 -25.95 19.39
N PRO A 274 -13.81 -25.35 18.82
CA PRO A 274 -15.19 -25.54 19.30
C PRO A 274 -15.59 -27.02 19.41
N ASN A 275 -15.11 -27.86 18.48
CA ASN A 275 -15.31 -29.31 18.51
C ASN A 275 -14.42 -30.05 19.53
N LYS A 276 -13.56 -29.36 20.28
CA LYS A 276 -12.63 -29.88 21.32
C LYS A 276 -11.58 -30.90 20.85
N HIS A 277 -11.54 -31.23 19.56
CA HIS A 277 -10.62 -32.22 19.02
C HIS A 277 -9.26 -31.66 18.63
N ASN A 278 -9.21 -30.38 18.23
CA ASN A 278 -7.96 -29.74 17.85
C ASN A 278 -7.44 -28.87 18.99
N ARG A 279 -6.13 -28.93 19.26
CA ARG A 279 -5.45 -28.11 20.26
C ARG A 279 -4.20 -27.52 19.66
N LEU A 280 -4.03 -26.22 19.79
CA LEU A 280 -2.84 -25.48 19.34
C LEU A 280 -2.07 -25.00 20.55
N TYR A 281 -0.75 -25.20 20.55
CA TYR A 281 0.17 -24.76 21.60
C TYR A 281 1.16 -23.76 21.01
N MET A 282 1.14 -22.51 21.50
CA MET A 282 1.98 -21.44 20.97
C MET A 282 2.59 -20.59 22.08
N THR A 283 3.75 -20.00 21.78
CA THR A 283 4.37 -18.92 22.56
C THR A 283 4.59 -17.70 21.68
N ALA A 284 4.74 -16.54 22.32
CA ALA A 284 5.15 -15.30 21.67
C ALA A 284 6.45 -14.81 22.33
N GLU A 285 7.32 -14.22 21.54
CA GLU A 285 8.57 -13.62 21.97
C GLU A 285 8.81 -12.30 21.21
N PRO A 286 9.49 -11.32 21.83
CA PRO A 286 9.91 -10.11 21.15
C PRO A 286 10.92 -10.44 20.07
N MET A 287 10.83 -9.76 18.93
CA MET A 287 11.87 -9.86 17.91
C MET A 287 13.17 -9.17 18.35
N PRO A 288 14.33 -9.66 17.88
CA PRO A 288 15.59 -8.94 18.03
C PRO A 288 15.52 -7.51 17.47
N GLU A 289 16.23 -6.59 18.11
CA GLU A 289 16.33 -5.19 17.66
C GLU A 289 16.81 -5.12 16.20
N GLY A 290 16.22 -4.21 15.42
CA GLY A 290 16.53 -4.02 13.99
C GLY A 290 15.83 -5.00 13.03
N LEU A 291 15.41 -6.19 13.47
CA LEU A 291 14.76 -7.16 12.58
C LEU A 291 13.44 -6.63 12.01
N ALA A 292 12.62 -5.97 12.85
CA ALA A 292 11.37 -5.36 12.42
C ALA A 292 11.59 -4.28 11.35
N GLU A 293 12.66 -3.48 11.46
CA GLU A 293 13.00 -2.42 10.50
C GLU A 293 13.48 -3.00 9.17
N ASP A 294 14.30 -4.06 9.22
CA ASP A 294 14.78 -4.74 8.02
C ASP A 294 13.64 -5.41 7.22
N ILE A 295 12.63 -5.91 7.91
CA ILE A 295 11.40 -6.44 7.29
C ILE A 295 10.61 -5.29 6.63
N ASP A 296 10.42 -4.16 7.33
CA ASP A 296 9.69 -3.01 6.79
C ASP A 296 10.38 -2.38 5.56
N LEU A 297 11.72 -2.31 5.59
CA LEU A 297 12.54 -1.88 4.44
C LEU A 297 12.50 -2.88 3.28
N GLY A 298 12.05 -4.11 3.53
CA GLY A 298 11.94 -5.17 2.55
C GLY A 298 13.28 -5.82 2.20
N LYS A 299 14.25 -5.82 3.11
CA LYS A 299 15.49 -6.62 2.98
C LYS A 299 15.21 -8.12 3.15
N ILE A 300 14.23 -8.44 3.99
CA ILE A 300 13.68 -9.78 4.17
C ILE A 300 12.19 -9.75 3.82
N GLY A 301 11.74 -10.69 3.00
CA GLY A 301 10.34 -10.85 2.67
C GLY A 301 9.86 -12.30 2.58
N PRO A 302 8.54 -12.47 2.39
CA PRO A 302 7.95 -13.79 2.15
C PRO A 302 8.36 -14.40 0.80
N ARG A 303 8.76 -13.56 -0.17
CA ARG A 303 9.12 -13.98 -1.54
C ARG A 303 10.55 -14.51 -1.65
N ASP A 304 11.40 -14.27 -0.65
CA ASP A 304 12.79 -14.72 -0.67
C ASP A 304 12.90 -16.23 -0.45
N ASP A 305 13.95 -16.82 -1.05
CA ASP A 305 14.23 -18.24 -0.86
C ASP A 305 14.45 -18.57 0.63
N PRO A 306 13.76 -19.57 1.20
CA PRO A 306 13.85 -19.90 2.62
C PRO A 306 15.26 -20.23 3.12
N LYS A 307 16.16 -20.76 2.27
CA LYS A 307 17.54 -21.06 2.69
C LYS A 307 18.36 -19.78 2.79
N THR A 308 18.20 -18.87 1.84
CA THR A 308 18.88 -17.57 1.82
C THR A 308 18.41 -16.72 3.00
N ARG A 309 17.09 -16.66 3.22
CA ARG A 309 16.49 -15.98 4.38
C ARG A 309 16.95 -16.57 5.71
N GLY A 310 16.98 -17.90 5.82
CA GLY A 310 17.43 -18.58 7.03
C GLY A 310 18.88 -18.26 7.40
N ARG A 311 19.78 -18.19 6.40
CA ARG A 311 21.18 -17.79 6.65
C ARG A 311 21.29 -16.35 7.11
N PHE A 312 20.57 -15.43 6.47
CA PHE A 312 20.57 -14.02 6.84
C PHE A 312 20.09 -13.80 8.29
N LEU A 313 19.01 -14.48 8.69
CA LEU A 313 18.48 -14.40 10.07
C LEU A 313 19.45 -14.99 11.10
N HIS A 314 20.14 -16.07 10.74
CA HIS A 314 21.14 -16.67 11.61
C HIS A 314 22.39 -15.78 11.78
N GLU A 315 22.94 -15.27 10.67
CA GLU A 315 24.18 -14.49 10.65
C GLU A 315 24.02 -13.11 11.30
N ASN A 316 22.88 -12.43 11.08
CA ASN A 316 22.68 -11.07 11.57
C ASN A 316 21.98 -11.01 12.95
N TYR A 317 21.09 -11.96 13.23
CA TYR A 317 20.20 -11.92 14.40
C TYR A 317 20.31 -13.14 15.31
N GLY A 318 21.18 -14.10 15.01
CA GLY A 318 21.44 -15.27 15.86
C GLY A 318 20.28 -16.27 15.94
N MET A 319 19.29 -16.20 15.05
CA MET A 319 18.15 -17.13 15.03
C MET A 319 18.62 -18.55 14.67
N ASP A 320 18.00 -19.56 15.27
CA ASP A 320 18.29 -20.95 14.91
C ASP A 320 18.00 -21.21 13.41
N LEU A 321 18.91 -21.94 12.76
CA LEU A 321 18.86 -22.14 11.31
C LEU A 321 17.68 -23.02 10.88
N ASP A 322 17.27 -23.98 11.71
CA ASP A 322 16.15 -24.85 11.41
C ASP A 322 14.81 -24.13 11.63
N GLU A 323 14.71 -23.31 12.67
CA GLU A 323 13.54 -22.46 12.91
C GLU A 323 13.39 -21.38 11.83
N ALA A 324 14.48 -20.70 11.46
CA ALA A 324 14.46 -19.64 10.46
C ALA A 324 14.02 -20.14 9.06
N ARG A 325 14.26 -21.41 8.76
CA ARG A 325 13.78 -22.07 7.52
C ARG A 325 12.29 -22.42 7.58
N LYS A 326 11.74 -22.62 8.78
CA LYS A 326 10.35 -23.00 9.03
C LYS A 326 9.41 -21.82 9.28
N ILE A 327 9.83 -20.60 8.91
CA ILE A 327 8.94 -19.43 8.90
C ILE A 327 7.82 -19.64 7.87
N TRP A 328 6.57 -19.59 8.34
CA TRP A 328 5.39 -19.77 7.49
C TRP A 328 4.97 -18.50 6.78
N CYS A 329 4.90 -17.38 7.50
CA CYS A 329 4.46 -16.11 6.95
C CYS A 329 4.92 -14.94 7.81
N PHE A 330 4.84 -13.75 7.20
CA PHE A 330 4.98 -12.45 7.84
C PHE A 330 3.60 -11.80 7.98
N GLY A 331 3.36 -10.97 8.98
CA GLY A 331 2.04 -10.37 9.21
C GLY A 331 2.10 -9.00 9.91
N PRO A 332 1.06 -8.17 9.80
CA PRO A 332 -0.15 -8.39 9.01
C PRO A 332 0.06 -8.22 7.49
N GLU A 333 -0.93 -8.65 6.71
CA GLU A 333 -1.02 -8.57 5.22
C GLU A 333 0.17 -9.18 4.45
N GLY A 334 0.88 -10.13 5.04
CA GLY A 334 1.96 -10.87 4.37
C GLY A 334 3.31 -10.15 4.33
N THR A 335 3.37 -8.87 4.68
CA THR A 335 4.62 -8.07 4.69
C THR A 335 4.90 -7.37 6.01
N GLY A 336 4.00 -7.45 6.98
CA GLY A 336 4.20 -6.80 8.27
C GLY A 336 5.32 -7.45 9.08
N SER A 337 5.85 -6.66 10.01
CA SER A 337 6.94 -7.01 10.91
C SER A 337 6.47 -7.87 12.09
N ASN A 338 5.80 -9.00 11.80
CA ASN A 338 5.53 -10.11 12.74
C ASN A 338 5.85 -11.43 12.05
N ILE A 339 6.37 -12.42 12.78
CA ILE A 339 6.82 -13.71 12.20
C ILE A 339 6.04 -14.86 12.83
N LEU A 340 5.51 -15.76 12.00
CA LEU A 340 5.00 -17.05 12.46
C LEU A 340 5.97 -18.17 12.10
N THR A 341 6.50 -18.87 13.12
CA THR A 341 7.47 -19.95 12.97
C THR A 341 6.90 -21.28 13.44
N ASP A 342 7.17 -22.34 12.69
CA ASP A 342 6.85 -23.71 13.07
C ASP A 342 8.02 -24.37 13.81
N CYS A 343 7.82 -24.61 15.10
CA CYS A 343 8.75 -25.30 15.99
C CYS A 343 8.30 -26.75 16.29
N THR A 344 7.26 -27.25 15.61
CA THR A 344 6.70 -28.59 15.86
C THR A 344 7.65 -29.71 15.39
N LYS A 345 7.53 -30.88 16.02
CA LYS A 345 8.30 -32.09 15.71
C LYS A 345 7.38 -33.30 15.63
N GLY A 346 7.33 -33.96 14.46
CA GLY A 346 6.61 -35.24 14.29
C GLY A 346 5.09 -35.15 14.14
N VAL A 347 4.54 -33.97 13.81
CA VAL A 347 3.09 -33.76 13.64
C VAL A 347 2.65 -34.12 12.22
N GLN A 348 1.66 -35.02 12.11
CA GLN A 348 1.02 -35.37 10.84
C GLN A 348 -0.05 -34.33 10.46
N TYR A 349 -0.33 -34.17 9.15
CA TYR A 349 -1.36 -33.26 8.61
C TYR A 349 -1.13 -31.76 8.84
N LEU A 350 0.06 -31.35 9.28
CA LEU A 350 0.38 -29.94 9.54
C LEU A 350 0.24 -29.05 8.28
N ASN A 351 0.56 -29.59 7.11
CA ASN A 351 0.43 -28.87 5.84
C ASN A 351 -1.03 -28.55 5.47
N GLU A 352 -2.00 -29.36 5.92
CA GLU A 352 -3.43 -29.12 5.61
C GLU A 352 -4.01 -27.96 6.42
N ILE A 353 -3.50 -27.76 7.65
CA ILE A 353 -3.98 -26.73 8.56
C ILE A 353 -3.22 -25.41 8.40
N LYS A 354 -2.08 -25.43 7.71
CA LYS A 354 -1.18 -24.28 7.56
C LYS A 354 -1.92 -23.04 7.10
N ASP A 355 -2.71 -23.15 6.04
CA ASP A 355 -3.46 -22.01 5.48
C ASP A 355 -4.49 -21.45 6.47
N SER A 356 -5.10 -22.31 7.29
CA SER A 356 -6.05 -21.88 8.32
C SER A 356 -5.37 -21.15 9.48
N ILE A 357 -4.19 -21.62 9.91
CA ILE A 357 -3.41 -20.94 10.96
C ILE A 357 -2.87 -19.62 10.42
N VAL A 358 -2.33 -19.60 9.19
CA VAL A 358 -1.85 -18.39 8.54
C VAL A 358 -2.97 -17.35 8.44
N ALA A 359 -4.18 -17.73 8.01
CA ALA A 359 -5.32 -16.82 7.98
C ALA A 359 -5.70 -16.28 9.37
N GLY A 360 -5.70 -17.14 10.40
CA GLY A 360 -5.90 -16.72 11.78
C GLY A 360 -4.82 -15.77 12.29
N PHE A 361 -3.56 -15.98 11.88
CA PHE A 361 -2.43 -15.12 12.21
C PHE A 361 -2.49 -13.75 11.55
N GLN A 362 -2.83 -13.69 10.25
CA GLN A 362 -3.01 -12.41 9.56
C GLN A 362 -4.15 -11.59 10.19
N TRP A 363 -5.21 -12.26 10.63
CA TRP A 363 -6.31 -11.60 11.32
C TRP A 363 -5.89 -11.12 12.71
N ALA A 364 -5.27 -11.99 13.51
CA ALA A 364 -4.84 -11.67 14.86
C ALA A 364 -3.81 -10.54 14.90
N THR A 365 -2.85 -10.50 13.97
CA THR A 365 -1.82 -9.44 13.93
C THR A 365 -2.33 -8.12 13.37
N LYS A 366 -3.51 -8.11 12.72
CA LYS A 366 -4.16 -6.89 12.24
C LYS A 366 -4.95 -6.19 13.33
N GLU A 367 -5.65 -6.95 14.18
CA GLU A 367 -6.42 -6.38 15.29
C GLU A 367 -5.58 -6.36 16.58
N GLY A 368 -4.66 -7.28 16.83
CA GLY A 368 -3.97 -7.31 18.13
C GLY A 368 -4.91 -7.58 19.32
N PRO A 369 -4.37 -7.89 20.51
CA PRO A 369 -5.15 -8.18 21.72
C PRO A 369 -5.48 -6.99 22.64
N LEU A 370 -4.79 -5.84 22.57
CA LEU A 370 -4.96 -4.75 23.55
C LEU A 370 -6.03 -3.74 23.17
N CYS A 371 -5.94 -3.17 21.97
CA CYS A 371 -6.76 -2.04 21.53
C CYS A 371 -7.21 -2.13 20.07
N ASP A 372 -7.29 -3.35 19.51
CA ASP A 372 -7.72 -3.59 18.13
C ASP A 372 -6.83 -2.90 17.07
N GLU A 373 -5.53 -2.71 17.36
CA GLU A 373 -4.52 -2.16 16.45
C GLU A 373 -3.46 -3.17 15.96
N ASN A 374 -2.83 -2.89 14.82
CA ASN A 374 -1.84 -3.82 14.26
C ASN A 374 -0.69 -4.08 15.24
N MET A 375 -0.30 -5.34 15.33
CA MET A 375 0.89 -5.78 16.06
C MET A 375 2.18 -5.46 15.30
N ARG A 376 3.29 -5.30 16.01
CA ARG A 376 4.63 -5.06 15.47
C ARG A 376 5.68 -5.72 16.36
N GLY A 377 6.70 -6.31 15.75
CA GLY A 377 7.88 -6.78 16.46
C GLY A 377 7.69 -8.10 17.22
N VAL A 378 6.66 -8.90 16.88
CA VAL A 378 6.36 -10.14 17.61
C VAL A 378 6.65 -11.38 16.77
N ARG A 379 7.42 -12.31 17.34
CA ARG A 379 7.61 -13.65 16.80
C ARG A 379 6.73 -14.64 17.56
N PHE A 380 5.94 -15.40 16.81
CA PHE A 380 5.09 -16.46 17.35
C PHE A 380 5.64 -17.82 16.96
N CYS A 381 5.76 -18.70 17.94
CA CYS A 381 6.31 -20.04 17.78
C CYS A 381 5.22 -21.08 18.05
N LEU A 382 4.95 -21.93 17.05
CA LEU A 382 4.03 -23.06 17.17
C LEU A 382 4.80 -24.29 17.64
N HIS A 383 4.58 -24.70 18.90
CA HIS A 383 5.33 -25.79 19.52
C HIS A 383 4.70 -27.16 19.30
N ASP A 384 3.37 -27.24 19.45
CA ASP A 384 2.66 -28.50 19.31
C ASP A 384 1.23 -28.30 18.80
N VAL A 385 0.70 -29.33 18.15
CA VAL A 385 -0.64 -29.37 17.56
C VAL A 385 -1.21 -30.77 17.72
N VAL A 386 -2.32 -30.86 18.45
CA VAL A 386 -3.15 -32.07 18.48
C VAL A 386 -4.25 -31.90 17.45
N LEU A 387 -4.34 -32.81 16.48
CA LEU A 387 -5.32 -32.77 15.39
C LEU A 387 -6.21 -33.99 15.39
N HIS A 388 -7.47 -33.80 14.98
CA HIS A 388 -8.34 -34.92 14.65
C HIS A 388 -7.88 -35.63 13.36
N ALA A 389 -8.10 -36.93 13.27
CA ALA A 389 -7.71 -37.73 12.10
C ALA A 389 -8.47 -37.30 10.82
N ASP A 390 -9.78 -37.05 10.95
CA ASP A 390 -10.62 -36.65 9.82
C ASP A 390 -10.49 -35.16 9.47
N ALA A 391 -10.27 -34.88 8.19
CA ALA A 391 -10.16 -33.52 7.65
C ALA A 391 -11.42 -32.67 7.85
N ILE A 392 -12.60 -33.29 7.94
CA ILE A 392 -13.88 -32.60 8.18
C ILE A 392 -13.85 -31.81 9.50
N HIS A 393 -13.18 -32.36 10.52
CA HIS A 393 -13.03 -31.73 11.83
C HIS A 393 -11.87 -30.73 11.89
N ARG A 394 -11.11 -30.55 10.81
CA ARG A 394 -10.00 -29.61 10.65
C ARG A 394 -10.33 -28.43 9.73
N GLY A 395 -11.60 -28.21 9.41
CA GLY A 395 -12.02 -27.11 8.54
C GLY A 395 -11.63 -25.72 9.08
N GLY A 396 -11.43 -24.76 8.18
CA GLY A 396 -10.97 -23.40 8.52
C GLY A 396 -11.85 -22.68 9.55
N GLY A 397 -13.17 -22.88 9.52
CA GLY A 397 -14.08 -22.30 10.52
C GLY A 397 -13.83 -22.78 11.96
N GLN A 398 -13.18 -23.93 12.15
CA GLN A 398 -12.77 -24.43 13.46
C GLN A 398 -11.39 -23.92 13.86
N LEU A 399 -10.45 -23.86 12.92
CA LEU A 399 -9.05 -23.57 13.21
C LEU A 399 -8.73 -22.07 13.22
N ILE A 400 -9.33 -21.26 12.35
CA ILE A 400 -9.04 -19.82 12.25
C ILE A 400 -9.33 -19.09 13.57
N PRO A 401 -10.53 -19.23 14.19
CA PRO A 401 -10.79 -18.57 15.47
C PRO A 401 -9.95 -19.14 16.61
N THR A 402 -9.62 -20.43 16.55
CA THR A 402 -8.78 -21.11 17.55
C THR A 402 -7.35 -20.60 17.52
N ALA A 403 -6.79 -20.43 16.32
CA ALA A 403 -5.47 -19.85 16.06
C ALA A 403 -5.42 -18.40 16.55
N ARG A 404 -6.43 -17.58 16.21
CA ARG A 404 -6.53 -16.20 16.71
C ARG A 404 -6.50 -16.14 18.24
N ARG A 405 -7.27 -16.98 18.91
CA ARG A 405 -7.32 -17.02 20.38
C ARG A 405 -6.01 -17.43 21.03
N VAL A 406 -5.29 -18.43 20.49
CA VAL A 406 -3.98 -18.83 21.06
C VAL A 406 -2.93 -17.75 20.84
N LEU A 407 -2.94 -17.06 19.71
CA LEU A 407 -2.04 -15.94 19.44
C LEU A 407 -2.25 -14.82 20.45
N TYR A 408 -3.50 -14.41 20.71
CA TYR A 408 -3.80 -13.44 21.75
C TYR A 408 -3.37 -13.90 23.13
N ALA A 409 -3.65 -15.16 23.50
CA ALA A 409 -3.20 -15.69 24.78
C ALA A 409 -1.67 -15.67 24.92
N SER A 410 -0.94 -16.02 23.85
CA SER A 410 0.52 -15.99 23.83
C SER A 410 1.09 -14.56 23.91
N ALA A 411 0.45 -13.58 23.27
CA ALA A 411 0.84 -12.19 23.36
C ALA A 411 0.55 -11.58 24.75
N LEU A 412 -0.61 -11.90 25.35
CA LEU A 412 -0.99 -11.42 26.68
C LEU A 412 -0.09 -11.99 27.80
N THR A 413 0.49 -13.16 27.60
CA THR A 413 1.43 -13.80 28.55
C THR A 413 2.87 -13.36 28.35
N ALA A 414 3.17 -12.65 27.27
CA ALA A 414 4.49 -12.13 26.88
C ALA A 414 4.67 -10.64 27.26
N GLU A 415 3.93 -10.18 28.29
CA GLU A 415 3.89 -8.79 28.74
C GLU A 415 3.67 -7.78 27.60
N PRO A 416 2.44 -7.64 27.10
CA PRO A 416 2.15 -6.76 25.97
C PRO A 416 2.37 -5.29 26.34
N ARG A 417 2.80 -4.49 25.37
CA ARG A 417 3.08 -3.06 25.48
C ARG A 417 2.57 -2.33 24.24
N LEU A 418 2.23 -1.05 24.42
CA LEU A 418 1.91 -0.15 23.31
C LEU A 418 3.18 0.55 22.83
N VAL A 419 3.29 0.68 21.51
CA VAL A 419 4.37 1.40 20.82
C VAL A 419 3.76 2.65 20.21
N GLU A 420 4.26 3.79 20.65
CA GLU A 420 3.90 5.10 20.11
C GLU A 420 4.78 5.43 18.89
N PRO A 421 4.23 5.96 17.79
CA PRO A 421 5.03 6.45 16.68
C PRO A 421 5.78 7.71 17.08
N VAL A 422 7.11 7.71 16.91
CA VAL A 422 7.97 8.88 17.10
C VAL A 422 8.27 9.51 15.74
N TYR A 423 8.17 10.83 15.64
CA TYR A 423 8.35 11.62 14.41
C TYR A 423 9.55 12.55 14.48
#